data_AF-A0A8S0TPJ4-F1
#
_entry.id   AF-A0A8S0TPJ4-F1
#
_cell.length_a   1.000
_cell.length_b   1.000
_cell.length_c   1.000
_cell.angle_alpha   90.00
_cell.angle_beta   90.00
_cell.angle_gamma   90.00
#
_symmetry.space_group_name_H-M   'P 1'
#
loop_
_entity.id
_entity.type
_entity.pdbx_description
1 polymer ?
#
loop_
_entity_poly.entity_id
_entity_poly.type
_entity_poly.pdbx_seq_one_letter_code
_entity_poly.pdbx_strand_id
1 'polypeptide(L)'
;SLAGTYGYFASELVYTTKVTEKCDVYSFGVLALEVVKGKHPGEYIQYITTPSHGDLRMADLLDPRILYPTQEEETILMPVVKLAINCLHSNPQYRPTMHIVSDMLDK
;
A
#
# COMPACT_ATOMS: atom_id res chain seq x y z
N SER A 1 -10.81 7.32 23.18
CA SER A 1 -9.74 6.38 22.75
C SER A 1 -9.65 6.40 21.23
N LEU A 2 -8.47 6.14 20.66
CA LEU A 2 -8.36 5.83 19.23
C LEU A 2 -8.81 4.38 19.03
N ALA A 3 -9.71 4.13 18.08
CA ALA A 3 -10.23 2.80 17.78
C ALA A 3 -9.80 2.36 16.38
N GLY A 4 -9.51 1.07 16.22
CA GLY A 4 -9.22 0.44 14.93
C GLY A 4 -8.24 -0.73 15.06
N THR A 5 -7.72 -1.18 13.93
CA THR A 5 -6.96 -2.43 13.84
C THR A 5 -5.46 -2.16 13.78
N TYR A 6 -4.70 -2.79 14.69
CA TYR A 6 -3.25 -2.74 14.68
C TYR A 6 -2.69 -3.27 13.35
N GLY A 7 -1.67 -2.60 12.81
CA GLY A 7 -1.09 -2.91 11.49
C GLY A 7 -1.69 -2.10 10.34
N TYR A 8 -2.88 -1.52 10.53
CA TYR A 8 -3.57 -0.68 9.53
C TYR A 8 -3.55 0.81 9.89
N PHE A 9 -3.15 1.15 11.11
CA PHE A 9 -3.08 2.54 11.53
C PHE A 9 -2.06 3.33 10.71
N ALA A 10 -2.52 4.47 10.21
CA ALA A 10 -1.69 5.43 9.54
C ALA A 10 -0.57 5.93 10.46
N SER A 11 0.66 6.03 9.92
CA SER A 11 1.86 6.29 10.71
C SER A 11 1.82 7.57 11.54
N GLU A 12 1.07 8.58 11.09
CA GLU A 12 0.87 9.84 11.82
C GLU A 12 0.07 9.67 13.11
N LEU A 13 -0.75 8.62 13.23
CA LEU A 13 -1.55 8.37 14.43
C LEU A 13 -0.72 7.92 15.63
N VAL A 14 0.56 7.60 15.42
CA VAL A 14 1.54 7.38 16.51
C VAL A 14 1.85 8.69 17.24
N TYR A 15 1.85 9.81 16.51
CA TYR A 15 2.26 11.12 17.02
C TYR A 15 1.11 12.10 17.19
N THR A 16 -0.04 11.84 16.55
CA THR A 16 -1.21 12.71 16.59
C THR A 16 -2.47 11.88 16.84
N THR A 17 -3.51 12.50 17.40
CA THR A 17 -4.84 11.90 17.48
C THR A 17 -5.76 12.38 16.35
N LYS A 18 -5.22 13.05 15.33
CA LYS A 18 -5.99 13.65 14.25
C LYS A 18 -6.34 12.59 13.20
N VAL A 19 -7.56 12.09 13.27
CA VAL A 19 -8.13 11.20 12.26
C VAL A 19 -8.60 12.04 11.05
N THR A 20 -8.27 11.58 9.85
CA THR A 20 -8.67 12.20 8.58
C THR A 20 -8.98 11.12 7.56
N GLU A 21 -9.60 11.47 6.43
CA GLU A 21 -9.80 10.56 5.29
C GLU A 21 -8.49 9.94 4.77
N LYS A 22 -7.34 10.62 4.97
CA LYS A 22 -6.04 10.07 4.59
C LYS A 22 -5.60 8.89 5.46
N CYS A 23 -6.19 8.70 6.64
CA CYS A 23 -5.95 7.52 7.46
C CYS A 23 -6.60 6.27 6.82
N ASP A 24 -7.76 6.43 6.19
CA ASP A 24 -8.43 5.37 5.45
C ASP A 24 -7.66 5.04 4.15
N VAL A 25 -7.10 6.06 3.47
CA VAL A 25 -6.20 5.83 2.33
C VAL A 25 -4.98 4.98 2.72
N TYR A 26 -4.37 5.26 3.87
CA TYR A 26 -3.25 4.44 4.36
C TYR A 26 -3.69 3.00 4.63
N SER A 27 -4.80 2.82 5.34
CA SER A 27 -5.36 1.50 5.66
C SER A 27 -5.68 0.70 4.39
N PHE A 28 -6.19 1.37 3.35
CA PHE A 28 -6.39 0.80 2.03
C PHE A 28 -5.07 0.36 1.38
N GLY A 29 -4.01 1.17 1.46
CA GLY A 29 -2.69 0.80 0.95
C GLY A 29 -2.16 -0.49 1.60
N VAL A 30 -2.35 -0.65 2.91
CA VAL A 30 -1.98 -1.89 3.63
C VAL A 30 -2.78 -3.08 3.08
N LEU A 31 -4.10 -2.92 2.98
CA LEU A 31 -5.00 -3.97 2.48
C LEU A 31 -4.68 -4.37 1.04
N ALA A 32 -4.43 -3.41 0.16
CA ALA A 32 -4.10 -3.67 -1.24
C ALA A 32 -2.82 -4.50 -1.37
N LEU A 33 -1.79 -4.17 -0.60
CA LEU A 33 -0.56 -4.98 -0.56
C LEU A 33 -0.77 -6.34 0.10
N GLU A 34 -1.62 -6.43 1.11
CA GLU A 34 -2.00 -7.71 1.72
C GLU A 34 -2.64 -8.65 0.68
N VAL A 35 -3.50 -8.11 -0.20
CA VAL A 35 -4.10 -8.88 -1.31
C VAL A 35 -3.02 -9.34 -2.29
N VAL A 36 -2.12 -8.45 -2.73
CA VAL A 36 -1.03 -8.78 -3.67
C VAL A 36 -0.08 -9.84 -3.09
N LYS A 37 0.24 -9.73 -1.79
CA LYS A 37 1.16 -10.63 -1.10
C LYS A 37 0.50 -11.92 -0.61
N GLY A 38 -0.84 -11.95 -0.55
CA GLY A 38 -1.64 -13.03 0.02
C GLY A 38 -1.54 -13.17 1.55
N LYS A 39 -0.94 -12.19 2.22
CA LYS A 39 -0.78 -12.10 3.68
C LYS A 39 -0.42 -10.67 4.09
N HIS A 40 -0.69 -10.31 5.36
CA HIS A 40 -0.38 -8.98 5.89
C HIS A 40 1.11 -8.64 5.68
N PRO A 41 1.44 -7.48 5.10
CA PRO A 41 2.82 -7.13 4.75
C PRO A 41 3.69 -6.85 5.99
N GLY A 42 3.11 -6.39 7.11
CA GLY A 42 3.81 -6.21 8.38
C GLY A 42 5.02 -5.27 8.26
N GLU A 43 6.17 -5.70 8.76
CA GLU A 43 7.43 -4.92 8.69
C GLU A 43 7.88 -4.63 7.25
N TYR A 44 7.39 -5.40 6.27
CA TYR A 44 7.69 -5.19 4.86
C TYR A 44 7.16 -3.83 4.34
N ILE A 45 6.12 -3.26 4.96
CA ILE A 45 5.65 -1.90 4.67
C ILE A 45 6.79 -0.88 4.83
N GLN A 46 7.58 -0.99 5.90
CA GLN A 46 8.69 -0.07 6.14
C GLN A 46 9.78 -0.22 5.07
N TYR A 47 10.03 -1.43 4.61
CA TYR A 47 11.02 -1.72 3.57
C TYR A 47 10.64 -1.14 2.19
N ILE A 48 9.36 -1.20 1.81
CA ILE A 48 8.91 -0.73 0.49
C ILE A 48 8.59 0.77 0.43
N THR A 49 8.38 1.41 1.59
CA THR A 49 8.11 2.84 1.68
C THR A 49 9.36 3.69 1.87
N THR A 50 10.53 3.07 2.12
CA THR A 50 11.81 3.77 2.23
C THR A 50 12.35 4.12 0.84
N PRO A 51 12.66 5.41 0.57
CA PRO A 51 13.10 5.88 -0.76
C PRO A 51 14.41 5.27 -1.29
N SER A 52 15.17 4.59 -0.43
CA SER A 52 16.51 4.08 -0.70
C SER A 52 16.55 2.71 -1.38
N HIS A 53 15.43 2.00 -1.51
CA HIS A 53 15.43 0.69 -2.15
C HIS A 53 15.22 0.84 -3.67
N GLY A 54 16.30 0.54 -4.41
CA GLY A 54 16.28 0.40 -5.85
C GLY A 54 15.34 -0.72 -6.30
N ASP A 55 14.77 -0.56 -7.49
CA ASP A 55 13.83 -1.44 -8.20
C ASP A 55 13.14 -2.50 -7.35
N LEU A 56 11.94 -2.17 -6.86
CA LEU A 56 11.00 -3.15 -6.34
C LEU A 56 10.73 -4.21 -7.42
N ARG A 57 11.15 -5.45 -7.17
CA ARG A 57 10.90 -6.56 -8.07
C ARG A 57 9.55 -7.16 -7.75
N MET A 58 8.77 -7.45 -8.79
CA MET A 58 7.45 -8.06 -8.64
C MET A 58 7.51 -9.38 -7.85
N ALA A 59 8.55 -10.20 -8.08
CA ALA A 59 8.79 -11.44 -7.35
C ALA A 59 8.84 -11.29 -5.81
N ASP A 60 9.32 -10.14 -5.30
CA ASP A 60 9.39 -9.89 -3.87
C ASP A 60 8.03 -9.49 -3.27
N LEU A 61 7.10 -9.03 -4.12
CA LEU A 61 5.82 -8.44 -3.76
C LEU A 61 4.67 -9.45 -3.81
N LEU A 62 4.77 -10.47 -4.66
CA LEU A 62 3.68 -11.41 -4.90
C LEU A 62 3.54 -12.50 -3.84
N ASP A 63 2.33 -13.06 -3.77
CA ASP A 63 2.03 -14.31 -3.08
C ASP A 63 2.79 -15.48 -3.78
N PRO A 64 3.64 -16.23 -3.08
CA PRO A 64 4.35 -17.37 -3.67
C PRO A 64 3.44 -18.56 -4.03
N ARG A 65 2.17 -18.55 -3.62
CA ARG A 65 1.21 -19.63 -3.89
C ARG A 65 0.50 -19.50 -5.24
N ILE A 66 0.57 -18.34 -5.89
CA ILE A 66 -0.02 -18.12 -7.20
C ILE A 66 1.02 -18.33 -8.31
N LEU A 67 0.55 -18.56 -9.53
CA LEU A 67 1.43 -18.56 -10.69
C LEU A 67 2.04 -17.19 -10.86
N TYR A 68 3.32 -17.17 -11.24
CA TYR A 68 4.00 -15.93 -11.55
C TYR A 68 3.31 -15.27 -12.76
N PRO A 69 2.97 -13.96 -12.70
CA PRO A 69 2.27 -13.28 -13.77
C PRO A 69 3.06 -13.32 -15.07
N THR A 70 2.34 -13.38 -16.18
CA THR A 70 2.86 -13.11 -17.50
C THR A 70 3.37 -11.67 -17.59
N GLN A 71 4.18 -11.39 -18.61
CA GLN A 71 4.70 -10.03 -18.83
C GLN A 71 3.57 -8.99 -18.98
N GLU A 72 2.45 -9.36 -19.61
CA GLU A 72 1.28 -8.50 -19.76
C GLU A 72 0.61 -8.22 -18.41
N GLU A 73 0.39 -9.25 -17.59
CA GLU A 73 -0.15 -9.09 -16.24
C GLU A 73 0.78 -8.25 -15.34
N GLU A 74 2.10 -8.36 -15.47
CA GLU A 74 3.04 -7.51 -14.75
C GLU A 74 2.87 -6.03 -15.11
N THR A 75 2.59 -5.70 -16.37
CA THR A 75 2.36 -4.30 -16.80
C THR A 75 1.11 -3.70 -16.17
N ILE A 76 0.14 -4.53 -15.78
CA ILE A 76 -1.09 -4.12 -15.07
C ILE A 76 -0.86 -4.08 -13.56
N LEU A 77 -0.23 -5.11 -13.00
CA LEU A 77 -0.02 -5.27 -11.56
C LEU A 77 0.96 -4.25 -10.99
N MET A 78 2.04 -3.93 -11.70
CA MET A 78 3.08 -3.03 -11.18
C MET A 78 2.56 -1.61 -10.89
N PRO A 79 1.72 -0.98 -11.75
CA PRO A 79 1.01 0.26 -11.41
C PRO A 79 0.15 0.15 -10.15
N VAL A 80 -0.60 -0.95 -9.97
CA VAL A 80 -1.45 -1.17 -8.79
C VAL A 80 -0.60 -1.24 -7.53
N VAL A 81 0.53 -1.95 -7.56
CA VAL A 81 1.45 -2.02 -6.42
C VAL A 81 2.05 -0.65 -6.10
N LYS A 82 2.47 0.11 -7.12
CA LYS A 82 2.99 1.47 -6.93
C LYS A 82 1.93 2.40 -6.34
N LEU A 83 0.68 2.30 -6.77
CA LEU A 83 -0.43 3.05 -6.20
C LEU A 83 -0.66 2.72 -4.72
N ALA A 84 -0.63 1.43 -4.37
CA ALA A 84 -0.74 0.99 -2.98
C ALA A 84 0.41 1.53 -2.11
N ILE A 85 1.64 1.51 -2.62
CA ILE A 85 2.81 2.09 -1.92
C ILE A 85 2.65 3.60 -1.73
N ASN A 86 2.15 4.33 -2.72
CA ASN A 86 1.88 5.76 -2.59
C ASN A 86 0.81 6.07 -1.52
N CYS A 87 -0.17 5.17 -1.34
CA CYS A 87 -1.15 5.29 -0.26
C CYS A 87 -0.51 5.16 1.13
N LEU A 88 0.63 4.49 1.23
CA LEU A 88 1.37 4.27 2.49
C LEU A 88 2.37 5.38 2.83
N HIS A 89 2.38 6.48 2.06
CA HIS A 89 3.30 7.58 2.33
C HIS A 89 3.16 8.10 3.77
N SER A 90 4.28 8.29 4.47
CA SER A 90 4.29 8.67 5.90
C SER A 90 3.64 10.03 6.15
N ASN A 91 3.91 11.00 5.29
CA ASN A 91 3.19 12.27 5.26
C ASN A 91 1.84 12.13 4.50
N PRO A 92 0.68 12.37 5.16
CA PRO A 92 -0.65 12.23 4.58
C PRO A 92 -0.93 13.13 3.35
N GLN A 93 -0.19 14.23 3.19
CA GLN A 93 -0.38 15.15 2.07
C GLN A 93 0.05 14.55 0.73
N TYR A 94 1.03 13.65 0.74
CA TYR A 94 1.52 12.98 -0.48
C TYR A 94 0.73 11.73 -0.85
N ARG A 95 -0.15 11.25 0.04
CA ARG A 95 -1.08 10.17 -0.32
C ARG A 95 -2.08 10.68 -1.37
N PRO A 96 -2.51 9.87 -2.35
CA PRO A 96 -3.63 10.22 -3.20
C PRO A 96 -4.93 10.37 -2.39
N THR A 97 -5.99 10.89 -3.00
CA THR A 97 -7.35 10.79 -2.44
C THR A 97 -7.95 9.45 -2.84
N MET A 98 -8.96 8.96 -2.10
CA MET A 98 -9.65 7.73 -2.50
C MET A 98 -10.32 7.82 -3.88
N HIS A 99 -10.75 9.02 -4.30
CA HIS A 99 -11.23 9.26 -5.66
C HIS A 99 -10.15 8.95 -6.71
N ILE A 100 -8.93 9.48 -6.52
CA ILE A 100 -7.81 9.21 -7.43
C ILE A 100 -7.45 7.72 -7.42
N VAL A 101 -7.49 7.08 -6.25
CA VAL A 101 -7.25 5.64 -6.11
C VAL A 101 -8.26 4.84 -6.93
N SER A 102 -9.57 5.13 -6.79
CA SER A 102 -10.62 4.46 -7.59
C SER A 102 -10.41 4.66 -9.08
N ASP A 103 -10.23 5.91 -9.52
CA ASP A 103 -10.04 6.25 -10.93
C ASP A 103 -8.82 5.56 -11.57
N MET A 104 -7.79 5.27 -10.77
CA MET A 104 -6.59 4.58 -11.24
C MET A 104 -6.77 3.06 -11.31
N LEU A 105 -7.67 2.49 -10.50
CA LEU A 105 -7.96 1.06 -10.48
C LEU A 105 -9.08 0.66 -11.46
N ASP A 106 -9.94 1.60 -11.83
CA ASP A 106 -11.03 1.39 -12.79
C ASP A 106 -10.57 1.42 -14.26
N LYS A 107 -9.25 1.50 -14.50
CA LYS A 107 -8.62 1.53 -15.83
C LYS A 107 -7.92 0.22 -16.13
#